data_AF-A0AA38LUI1-F1
#
_entry.id   AF-A0AA38LUI1-F1
#
_cell.length_a   1.000
_cell.length_b   1.000
_cell.length_c   1.000
_cell.angle_alpha   90.00
_cell.angle_beta   90.00
_cell.angle_gamma   90.00
#
_symmetry.space_group_name_H-M   'P 1'
#
loop_
_entity.id
_entity.type
_entity.pdbx_description
1 polymer ?
#
loop_
_entity_poly.entity_id
_entity_poly.type
_entity_poly.pdbx_seq_one_letter_code
_entity_poly.pdbx_strand_id
1 'polypeptide(L)'
;MDELQTLGSIQPLTPSHPAWPYTGDQIPSLAIADTLAPVSVLVGVFTMDREAERRQLIRATYASHPESRKEGTEGVKVVFVMGQPAPPFADKIALESELYGDLLLLDIHENMNDGKTHAYFAWAAQHAQVPNCHYPAVAATHISHLAEQEAAEGMFERRSRETAVCTGTRQPDYVVKADDDSFIVLSELERRLRVLPREKAYWGLLMYGEYLQTQERSEYMAGEGYALSMDLVKFVGTSKYALAHTMGDEDQRVGDWIRAHPKAEEVVWVTERCWMYDHPKARKLLSHGFMFPDVVQSIRDDTDYFLPPHIPPHILDTWSTVSPYNRPYRPPLANLTISQQIEALTEGSPLSMWHKHNRPYFRHGNHKSGRHPLTLAEEVERAWKDRPTRAERMKGGDKGSTVLVHKVRRDEWWIETALALLGSEGR
;
A
#
# COMPACT_ATOMS: atom_id res chain seq x y z
N MET A 1 16.35 -40.82 -27.48
CA MET A 1 15.31 -40.43 -28.46
C MET A 1 14.11 -41.31 -28.16
N ASP A 2 13.08 -40.91 -27.42
CA ASP A 2 12.69 -39.62 -26.85
C ASP A 2 11.92 -39.90 -25.56
N GLU A 3 12.33 -39.26 -24.46
CA GLU A 3 11.47 -38.95 -23.32
C GLU A 3 11.06 -37.49 -23.46
N LEU A 4 9.88 -37.24 -24.06
CA LEU A 4 9.18 -35.97 -23.94
C LEU A 4 8.01 -36.19 -22.99
N GLN A 5 8.31 -36.07 -21.70
CA GLN A 5 7.31 -35.93 -20.65
C GLN A 5 6.46 -34.69 -20.94
N THR A 6 5.18 -34.94 -21.19
CA THR A 6 4.09 -34.01 -20.96
C THR A 6 4.08 -33.58 -19.49
N LEU A 7 4.76 -32.48 -19.17
CA LEU A 7 4.59 -31.79 -17.90
C LEU A 7 3.47 -30.75 -18.06
N GLY A 8 2.46 -30.92 -17.22
CA GLY A 8 1.15 -30.30 -17.32
C GLY A 8 1.18 -28.77 -17.25
N SER A 9 0.19 -28.20 -17.93
CA SER A 9 -0.33 -26.86 -17.71
C SER A 9 -0.40 -26.54 -16.21
N ILE A 10 0.39 -25.55 -15.78
CA ILE A 10 0.36 -25.03 -14.42
C ILE A 10 -0.87 -24.13 -14.32
N GLN A 11 -1.82 -24.53 -13.46
CA GLN A 11 -2.96 -23.72 -13.04
C GLN A 11 -2.46 -22.64 -12.06
N PRO A 12 -3.20 -21.52 -11.88
CA PRO A 12 -2.86 -20.51 -10.88
C PRO A 12 -2.67 -21.17 -9.51
N LEU A 13 -1.66 -20.72 -8.76
CA LEU A 13 -1.43 -21.16 -7.38
C LEU A 13 -2.59 -20.64 -6.51
N THR A 14 -3.61 -21.46 -6.37
CA THR A 14 -4.71 -21.25 -5.44
C THR A 14 -4.37 -21.87 -4.08
N PRO A 15 -5.04 -21.47 -2.99
CA PRO A 15 -4.88 -22.09 -1.66
C PRO A 15 -5.09 -23.61 -1.61
N SER A 16 -5.69 -24.18 -2.66
CA SER A 16 -5.90 -25.61 -2.85
C SER A 16 -4.73 -26.33 -3.54
N HIS A 17 -3.68 -25.62 -3.96
CA HIS A 17 -2.55 -26.21 -4.69
C HIS A 17 -1.59 -26.95 -3.72
N PRO A 18 -1.12 -28.17 -4.03
CA PRO A 18 -0.31 -28.97 -3.09
C PRO A 18 1.09 -28.40 -2.80
N ALA A 19 1.60 -27.51 -3.63
CA ALA A 19 2.83 -26.73 -3.38
C ALA A 19 2.56 -25.35 -2.74
N TRP A 20 1.31 -25.09 -2.33
CA TRP A 20 0.93 -23.86 -1.64
C TRP A 20 1.39 -23.95 -0.17
N PRO A 21 2.23 -23.01 0.31
CA PRO A 21 2.90 -23.15 1.60
C PRO A 21 1.99 -22.94 2.84
N TYR A 22 0.69 -22.63 2.67
CA TYR A 22 -0.24 -22.39 3.79
C TYR A 22 -1.56 -23.14 3.64
N THR A 23 -1.86 -24.06 4.55
CA THR A 23 -3.24 -24.49 4.80
C THR A 23 -4.09 -23.25 5.12
N GLY A 24 -5.11 -22.99 4.32
CA GLY A 24 -5.78 -21.69 4.18
C GLY A 24 -6.63 -21.18 5.34
N ASP A 25 -6.15 -21.20 6.60
CA ASP A 25 -6.96 -20.81 7.77
C ASP A 25 -6.26 -19.97 8.86
N GLN A 26 -5.11 -19.32 8.64
CA GLN A 26 -4.35 -18.72 9.76
C GLN A 26 -4.00 -17.22 9.73
N ILE A 27 -4.41 -16.45 8.71
CA ILE A 27 -4.37 -14.98 8.81
C ILE A 27 -5.77 -14.50 9.17
N PRO A 28 -5.97 -13.90 10.37
CA PRO A 28 -7.19 -13.20 10.72
C PRO A 28 -7.72 -12.34 9.58
N SER A 29 -9.02 -12.42 9.33
CA SER A 29 -9.67 -11.49 8.40
C SER A 29 -9.36 -10.06 8.82
N LEU A 30 -9.07 -9.21 7.84
CA LEU A 30 -8.89 -7.76 8.07
C LEU A 30 -10.15 -7.12 8.71
N ALA A 31 -11.30 -7.80 8.65
CA ALA A 31 -12.52 -7.39 9.35
C ALA A 31 -12.35 -7.37 10.89
N ILE A 32 -11.48 -8.21 11.46
CA ILE A 32 -11.24 -8.26 12.90
C ILE A 32 -9.99 -7.47 13.33
N ALA A 33 -9.31 -6.78 12.39
CA ALA A 33 -8.08 -6.05 12.70
C ALA A 33 -8.29 -5.03 13.83
N ASP A 34 -9.41 -4.32 13.82
CA ASP A 34 -9.69 -3.27 14.80
C ASP A 34 -10.05 -3.82 16.19
N THR A 35 -10.29 -5.13 16.33
CA THR A 35 -10.46 -5.81 17.64
C THR A 35 -9.14 -6.32 18.22
N LEU A 36 -8.06 -6.32 17.42
CA LEU A 36 -6.73 -6.75 17.85
C LEU A 36 -5.91 -5.58 18.39
N ALA A 37 -4.99 -5.88 19.30
CA ALA A 37 -4.03 -4.90 19.79
C ALA A 37 -3.18 -4.34 18.61
N PRO A 38 -2.98 -3.02 18.53
CA PRO A 38 -2.12 -2.41 17.51
C PRO A 38 -0.68 -2.92 17.57
N VAL A 39 0.01 -2.83 16.43
CA VAL A 39 1.41 -3.25 16.28
C VAL A 39 2.37 -2.07 16.23
N SER A 40 3.61 -2.35 16.60
CA SER A 40 4.69 -1.38 16.54
C SER A 40 5.52 -1.56 15.27
N VAL A 41 5.76 -0.47 14.53
CA VAL A 41 6.32 -0.52 13.17
C VAL A 41 7.38 0.55 12.99
N LEU A 42 8.54 0.17 12.47
CA LEU A 42 9.52 1.12 11.96
C LEU A 42 9.40 1.19 10.44
N VAL A 43 9.08 2.37 9.90
CA VAL A 43 9.03 2.63 8.46
C VAL A 43 10.30 3.37 8.04
N GLY A 44 11.19 2.67 7.33
CA GLY A 44 12.35 3.26 6.69
C GLY A 44 12.03 3.69 5.27
N VAL A 45 12.02 5.00 5.04
CA VAL A 45 11.81 5.60 3.72
C VAL A 45 13.18 5.89 3.09
N PHE A 46 13.51 5.15 2.04
CA PHE A 46 14.77 5.30 1.33
C PHE A 46 14.76 6.57 0.50
N THR A 47 15.77 7.40 0.72
CA THR A 47 15.89 8.71 0.08
C THR A 47 17.36 9.05 -0.14
N MET A 48 17.64 10.16 -0.82
CA MET A 48 18.99 10.65 -1.10
C MET A 48 19.21 12.03 -0.47
N ASP A 49 20.46 12.40 -0.27
CA ASP A 49 20.85 13.68 0.33
C ASP A 49 20.17 14.91 -0.29
N ARG A 50 20.05 14.96 -1.62
CA ARG A 50 19.42 16.06 -2.37
C ARG A 50 17.89 16.16 -2.24
N GLU A 51 17.20 15.12 -1.79
CA GLU A 51 15.73 15.02 -1.81
C GLU A 51 15.07 15.66 -0.56
N ALA A 52 15.62 16.77 -0.08
CA ALA A 52 15.14 17.46 1.13
C ALA A 52 13.68 17.93 1.01
N GLU A 53 13.27 18.39 -0.18
CA GLU A 53 11.90 18.81 -0.45
C GLU A 53 10.92 17.63 -0.36
N ARG A 54 11.26 16.47 -0.93
CA ARG A 54 10.44 15.26 -0.83
C ARG A 54 10.29 14.81 0.62
N ARG A 55 11.38 14.80 1.40
CA ARG A 55 11.32 14.49 2.84
C ARG A 55 10.38 15.44 3.58
N GLN A 56 10.45 16.74 3.26
CA GLN A 56 9.56 17.73 3.87
C GLN A 56 8.09 17.53 3.47
N LEU A 57 7.81 17.16 2.21
CA LEU A 57 6.47 16.79 1.77
C LEU A 57 5.94 15.57 2.53
N ILE A 58 6.77 14.55 2.73
CA ILE A 58 6.42 13.36 3.52
C ILE A 58 6.07 13.77 4.97
N ARG A 59 6.92 14.57 5.63
CA ARG A 59 6.68 15.11 6.98
C ARG A 59 5.37 15.87 7.06
N ALA A 60 5.07 16.72 6.09
CA ALA A 60 3.89 17.58 6.06
C ALA A 60 2.60 16.84 5.63
N THR A 61 2.71 15.64 5.09
CA THR A 61 1.58 14.84 4.60
C THR A 61 1.46 13.56 5.42
N TYR A 62 1.62 12.39 4.81
CA TYR A 62 1.21 11.14 5.43
C TYR A 62 1.96 10.80 6.74
N ALA A 63 3.15 11.35 6.96
CA ALA A 63 3.92 11.07 8.17
C ALA A 63 3.36 11.79 9.41
N SER A 64 2.51 12.82 9.27
CA SER A 64 1.93 13.57 10.40
C SER A 64 0.42 13.79 10.31
N HIS A 65 -0.17 13.68 9.12
CA HIS A 65 -1.56 14.03 8.88
C HIS A 65 -2.54 13.10 9.65
N PRO A 66 -3.59 13.64 10.29
CA PRO A 66 -4.53 12.85 11.11
C PRO A 66 -5.27 11.74 10.34
N GLU A 67 -5.61 11.97 9.06
CA GLU A 67 -6.21 10.91 8.22
C GLU A 67 -5.25 9.76 7.90
N SER A 68 -3.94 10.00 7.97
CA SER A 68 -2.94 8.93 7.86
C SER A 68 -2.69 8.29 9.23
N ARG A 69 -2.53 9.12 10.28
CA ARG A 69 -2.27 8.71 11.66
C ARG A 69 -3.53 8.67 12.52
N LYS A 70 -4.28 7.57 12.38
CA LYS A 70 -5.44 7.25 13.23
C LYS A 70 -5.03 6.42 14.44
N GLU A 71 -5.98 6.17 15.34
CA GLU A 71 -5.79 5.29 16.51
C GLU A 71 -5.19 3.94 16.10
N GLY A 72 -4.12 3.56 16.80
CA GLY A 72 -3.29 2.38 16.55
C GLY A 72 -1.92 2.71 15.92
N THR A 73 -1.72 3.94 15.41
CA THR A 73 -0.47 4.35 14.76
C THR A 73 0.55 4.99 15.71
N GLU A 74 0.26 5.07 17.01
CA GLU A 74 1.13 5.68 18.01
C GLU A 74 2.47 4.92 18.15
N GLY A 75 2.45 3.60 17.89
CA GLY A 75 3.64 2.74 17.81
C GLY A 75 4.36 2.76 16.45
N VAL A 76 3.94 3.60 15.50
CA VAL A 76 4.51 3.67 14.14
C VAL A 76 5.47 4.85 14.02
N LYS A 77 6.76 4.56 13.82
CA LYS A 77 7.83 5.55 13.61
C LYS A 77 8.25 5.56 12.15
N VAL A 78 8.34 6.75 11.55
CA VAL A 78 8.89 6.96 10.20
C VAL A 78 10.30 7.53 10.35
N VAL A 79 11.25 6.99 9.57
CA VAL A 79 12.63 7.50 9.47
C VAL A 79 13.05 7.55 8.00
N PHE A 80 13.90 8.51 7.66
CA PHE A 80 14.47 8.65 6.33
C PHE A 80 15.85 8.01 6.28
N VAL A 81 16.05 7.07 5.36
CA VAL A 81 17.24 6.22 5.31
C VAL A 81 18.11 6.61 4.11
N MET A 82 19.35 6.96 4.39
CA MET A 82 20.40 7.22 3.41
C MET A 82 21.76 6.75 3.94
N GLY A 83 22.70 6.50 3.05
CA GLY A 83 24.11 6.37 3.37
C GLY A 83 24.72 7.74 3.69
N GLN A 84 26.06 7.79 3.74
CA GLN A 84 26.78 9.02 4.01
C GLN A 84 26.50 10.06 2.90
N PRO A 85 26.14 11.31 3.27
CA PRO A 85 25.83 12.33 2.29
C PRO A 85 27.07 12.75 1.51
N ALA A 86 26.90 13.17 0.25
CA ALA A 86 28.01 13.73 -0.49
C ALA A 86 28.47 15.06 0.15
N PRO A 87 29.76 15.43 0.03
CA PRO A 87 30.32 16.63 0.68
C PRO A 87 29.52 17.92 0.48
N PRO A 88 28.95 18.23 -0.71
CA PRO A 88 28.13 19.43 -0.91
C PRO A 88 26.83 19.48 -0.09
N PHE A 89 26.35 18.33 0.40
CA PHE A 89 25.10 18.21 1.16
C PHE A 89 25.33 17.93 2.65
N ALA A 90 26.57 17.64 3.08
CA ALA A 90 26.89 17.21 4.45
C ALA A 90 26.35 18.19 5.52
N ASP A 91 26.61 19.49 5.39
CA ASP A 91 26.13 20.49 6.35
C ASP A 91 24.60 20.59 6.38
N LYS A 92 23.96 20.49 5.20
CA LYS A 92 22.49 20.54 5.10
C LYS A 92 21.84 19.33 5.78
N ILE A 93 22.41 18.14 5.58
CA ILE A 93 21.94 16.91 6.20
C ILE A 93 22.20 16.92 7.71
N ALA A 94 23.34 17.44 8.17
CA ALA A 94 23.61 17.61 9.60
C ALA A 94 22.58 18.54 10.27
N LEU A 95 22.28 19.69 9.66
CA LEU A 95 21.27 20.63 10.15
C LEU A 95 19.85 20.03 10.12
N GLU A 96 19.50 19.30 9.06
CA GLU A 96 18.20 18.62 8.96
C GLU A 96 18.07 17.52 10.02
N SER A 97 19.14 16.74 10.24
CA SER A 97 19.19 15.71 11.28
C SER A 97 18.97 16.29 12.67
N GLU A 98 19.62 17.42 12.99
CA GLU A 98 19.46 18.12 14.27
C GLU A 98 18.04 18.68 14.44
N LEU A 99 17.45 19.20 13.36
CA LEU A 99 16.14 19.84 13.41
C LEU A 99 14.99 18.83 13.60
N TYR A 100 15.03 17.69 12.91
CA TYR A 100 13.91 16.75 12.87
C TYR A 100 14.16 15.43 13.61
N GLY A 101 15.41 15.02 13.79
CA GLY A 101 15.74 13.76 14.50
C GLY A 101 15.22 12.48 13.84
N ASP A 102 14.87 12.54 12.54
CA ASP A 102 14.24 11.46 11.79
C ASP A 102 15.11 10.92 10.64
N LEU A 103 16.36 11.39 10.51
CA LEU A 103 17.33 10.86 9.56
C LEU A 103 18.10 9.67 10.16
N LEU A 104 18.15 8.57 9.43
CA LEU A 104 19.02 7.42 9.66
C LEU A 104 20.14 7.43 8.61
N LEU A 105 21.34 7.84 9.04
CA LEU A 105 22.55 7.80 8.23
C LEU A 105 23.27 6.46 8.44
N LEU A 106 23.32 5.64 7.39
CA LEU A 106 24.03 4.38 7.37
C LEU A 106 25.52 4.63 7.11
N ASP A 107 26.39 3.84 7.74
CA ASP A 107 27.85 3.91 7.55
C ASP A 107 28.29 3.18 6.26
N ILE A 108 27.75 3.66 5.12
CA ILE A 108 28.04 3.19 3.77
C ILE A 108 28.02 4.38 2.81
N HIS A 109 28.60 4.21 1.62
CA HIS A 109 28.35 5.14 0.53
C HIS A 109 26.89 5.03 0.05
N GLU A 110 26.23 6.16 -0.21
CA GLU A 110 24.87 6.18 -0.74
C GLU A 110 24.78 5.41 -2.07
N ASN A 111 23.87 4.44 -2.15
CA ASN A 111 23.67 3.60 -3.32
C ASN A 111 22.26 3.00 -3.32
N MET A 112 21.79 2.54 -4.48
CA MET A 112 20.55 1.77 -4.57
C MET A 112 20.81 0.26 -4.52
N ASN A 113 21.74 -0.20 -5.35
CA ASN A 113 21.90 -1.63 -5.71
C ASN A 113 23.18 -2.27 -5.13
N ASP A 114 23.82 -1.62 -4.18
CA ASP A 114 25.11 -2.01 -3.59
C ASP A 114 24.99 -2.11 -2.06
N GLY A 115 23.93 -2.78 -1.61
CA GLY A 115 23.77 -3.20 -0.21
C GLY A 115 23.12 -2.21 0.76
N LYS A 116 22.57 -1.07 0.32
CA LYS A 116 21.81 -0.16 1.20
C LYS A 116 20.65 -0.86 1.93
N THR A 117 19.88 -1.68 1.23
CA THR A 117 18.78 -2.46 1.82
C THR A 117 19.26 -3.44 2.88
N HIS A 118 20.37 -4.14 2.63
CA HIS A 118 20.97 -5.01 3.63
C HIS A 118 21.48 -4.22 4.84
N ALA A 119 22.20 -3.11 4.62
CA ALA A 119 22.72 -2.26 5.68
C ALA A 119 21.61 -1.69 6.58
N TYR A 120 20.47 -1.31 5.99
CA TYR A 120 19.29 -0.90 6.74
C TYR A 120 18.74 -2.01 7.63
N PHE A 121 18.51 -3.21 7.09
CA PHE A 121 17.99 -4.33 7.90
C PHE A 121 19.00 -4.82 8.94
N ALA A 122 20.30 -4.81 8.63
CA ALA A 122 21.36 -5.11 9.58
C ALA A 122 21.43 -4.10 10.74
N TRP A 123 21.28 -2.81 10.43
CA TRP A 123 21.14 -1.77 11.46
C TRP A 123 19.88 -2.00 12.29
N ALA A 124 18.74 -2.25 11.65
CA ALA A 124 17.45 -2.42 12.32
C ALA A 124 17.44 -3.64 13.24
N ALA A 125 18.07 -4.74 12.84
CA ALA A 125 18.22 -5.96 13.64
C ALA A 125 18.80 -5.69 15.03
N GLN A 126 19.70 -4.71 15.14
CA GLN A 126 20.44 -4.40 16.35
C GLN A 126 19.91 -3.16 17.09
N HIS A 127 19.41 -2.16 16.35
CA HIS A 127 19.18 -0.81 16.89
C HIS A 127 17.75 -0.28 16.71
N ALA A 128 16.88 -0.96 15.93
CA ALA A 128 15.54 -0.44 15.67
C ALA A 128 14.74 -0.28 16.97
N GLN A 129 14.26 0.95 17.19
CA GLN A 129 13.42 1.30 18.32
C GLN A 129 12.25 2.19 17.89
N VAL A 130 11.09 1.90 18.46
CA VAL A 130 9.83 2.62 18.23
C VAL A 130 9.13 2.89 19.57
N PRO A 131 8.19 3.85 19.63
CA PRO A 131 7.44 4.11 20.86
C PRO A 131 6.76 2.86 21.41
N ASN A 132 6.89 2.63 22.71
CA ASN A 132 6.22 1.51 23.38
C ASN A 132 4.86 1.97 23.91
N CYS A 133 3.82 1.78 23.09
CA CYS A 133 2.47 2.26 23.37
C CYS A 133 1.54 1.15 23.84
N HIS A 134 0.79 1.43 24.91
CA HIS A 134 -0.24 0.56 25.45
C HIS A 134 -1.61 1.18 25.18
N TYR A 135 -2.58 0.33 24.86
CA TYR A 135 -3.93 0.71 24.45
C TYR A 135 -4.95 0.15 25.46
N PRO A 136 -5.37 0.93 26.47
CA PRO A 136 -6.22 0.45 27.56
C PRO A 136 -7.57 -0.13 27.09
N ALA A 137 -8.15 0.46 26.05
CA ALA A 137 -9.46 0.07 25.52
C ALA A 137 -9.49 -1.34 24.89
N VAL A 138 -8.37 -1.81 24.32
CA VAL A 138 -8.28 -3.13 23.65
C VAL A 138 -7.93 -4.25 24.64
N ALA A 139 -7.37 -3.93 25.80
CA ALA A 139 -7.15 -4.91 26.86
C ALA A 139 -8.46 -5.40 27.51
N ALA A 140 -9.52 -4.59 27.47
CA ALA A 140 -10.81 -4.90 28.08
C ALA A 140 -11.68 -5.86 27.23
N THR A 141 -11.39 -6.06 25.94
CA THR A 141 -12.12 -7.00 25.06
C THR A 141 -11.68 -8.45 25.21
N HIS A 142 -10.74 -8.74 26.11
CA HIS A 142 -10.38 -10.12 26.48
C HIS A 142 -11.46 -10.86 27.31
N ILE A 143 -12.63 -10.25 27.58
CA ILE A 143 -13.68 -10.88 28.37
C ILE A 143 -14.93 -11.18 27.51
N SER A 144 -15.03 -12.48 27.18
CA SER A 144 -16.24 -13.28 26.91
C SER A 144 -16.85 -13.33 25.49
N HIS A 145 -17.30 -14.54 25.13
CA HIS A 145 -18.15 -14.92 24.00
C HIS A 145 -19.45 -14.10 23.80
N LEU A 146 -19.71 -13.11 24.66
CA LEU A 146 -20.86 -12.20 24.56
C LEU A 146 -20.62 -11.07 23.54
N ALA A 147 -19.36 -10.75 23.23
CA ALA A 147 -19.02 -9.69 22.27
C ALA A 147 -19.45 -10.01 20.82
N GLU A 148 -19.53 -11.29 20.46
CA GLU A 148 -20.03 -11.72 19.14
C GLU A 148 -21.56 -11.53 19.00
N GLN A 149 -22.30 -11.61 20.11
CA GLN A 149 -23.75 -11.34 20.12
C GLN A 149 -24.06 -9.84 20.18
N GLU A 150 -23.25 -9.04 20.87
CA GLU A 150 -23.44 -7.59 20.96
C GLU A 150 -23.04 -6.84 19.68
N ALA A 151 -22.08 -7.37 18.90
CA ALA A 151 -21.73 -6.84 17.58
C ALA A 151 -22.89 -6.94 16.55
N ALA A 152 -23.85 -7.84 16.77
CA ALA A 152 -25.02 -8.00 15.91
C ALA A 152 -26.14 -6.98 16.22
N GLU A 153 -26.10 -6.26 17.34
CA GLU A 153 -27.19 -5.39 17.82
C GLU A 153 -26.87 -3.88 17.79
N GLY A 154 -25.79 -3.46 17.13
CA GLY A 154 -25.61 -2.06 16.72
C GLY A 154 -25.44 -1.02 17.85
N MET A 155 -25.06 -1.43 19.07
CA MET A 155 -24.85 -0.53 20.22
C MET A 155 -23.38 -0.25 20.56
N PHE A 156 -22.49 -0.17 19.56
CA PHE A 156 -21.09 0.26 19.76
C PHE A 156 -20.94 1.79 19.71
N GLU A 157 -21.85 2.54 20.34
CA GLU A 157 -21.71 3.99 20.47
C GLU A 157 -20.88 4.35 21.71
N ARG A 158 -19.68 4.90 21.44
CA ARG A 158 -18.93 5.81 22.30
C ARG A 158 -18.69 5.34 23.74
N ARG A 159 -17.95 4.24 23.92
CA ARG A 159 -17.06 4.17 25.09
C ARG A 159 -15.91 5.16 24.88
N SER A 160 -15.69 6.00 25.89
CA SER A 160 -14.65 7.03 25.93
C SER A 160 -13.31 6.50 25.42
N ARG A 161 -12.82 7.12 24.33
CA ARG A 161 -11.50 6.91 23.74
C ARG A 161 -10.42 7.23 24.78
N GLU A 162 -10.02 6.23 25.56
CA GLU A 162 -8.80 6.34 26.37
C GLU A 162 -7.61 6.34 25.42
N THR A 163 -6.97 7.51 25.31
CA THR A 163 -5.79 7.76 24.46
C THR A 163 -4.67 6.78 24.79
N ALA A 164 -3.97 6.30 23.76
CA ALA A 164 -2.82 5.42 23.94
C ALA A 164 -1.77 6.04 24.88
N VAL A 165 -1.17 5.21 25.73
CA VAL A 165 -0.14 5.64 26.69
C VAL A 165 1.20 5.05 26.24
N CYS A 166 2.10 5.91 25.79
CA CYS A 166 3.43 5.52 25.33
C CYS A 166 4.49 5.78 26.39
N THR A 167 5.24 4.75 26.77
CA THR A 167 6.30 4.82 27.80
C THR A 167 7.60 4.21 27.30
N GLY A 168 8.61 5.05 27.06
CA GLY A 168 9.91 4.61 26.55
C GLY A 168 9.83 4.07 25.11
N THR A 169 10.74 3.15 24.80
CA THR A 169 10.88 2.55 23.47
C THR A 169 10.91 1.02 23.54
N ARG A 170 10.52 0.36 22.44
CA ARG A 170 10.61 -1.09 22.25
C ARG A 170 11.17 -1.42 20.87
N GLN A 171 11.60 -2.66 20.69
CA GLN A 171 11.86 -3.19 19.36
C GLN A 171 10.54 -3.27 18.57
N PRO A 172 10.49 -2.86 17.29
CA PRO A 172 9.28 -2.98 16.50
C PRO A 172 8.91 -4.44 16.23
N ASP A 173 7.61 -4.69 15.99
CA ASP A 173 7.13 -5.99 15.51
C ASP A 173 7.50 -6.18 14.03
N TYR A 174 7.45 -5.09 13.26
CA TYR A 174 7.77 -5.09 11.83
C TYR A 174 8.68 -3.93 11.43
N VAL A 175 9.53 -4.17 10.45
CA VAL A 175 10.36 -3.16 9.80
C VAL A 175 9.96 -3.08 8.33
N VAL A 176 9.65 -1.87 7.87
CA VAL A 176 9.16 -1.58 6.52
C VAL A 176 10.25 -0.86 5.73
N LYS A 177 10.50 -1.29 4.50
CA LYS A 177 11.21 -0.50 3.48
C LYS A 177 10.17 0.12 2.55
N ALA A 178 10.33 1.40 2.25
CA ALA A 178 9.60 2.09 1.18
C ALA A 178 10.53 3.08 0.49
N ASP A 179 10.16 3.52 -0.71
CA ASP A 179 10.87 4.57 -1.44
C ASP A 179 10.29 5.95 -1.06
N ASP A 180 11.05 7.03 -1.28
CA ASP A 180 10.56 8.38 -1.08
C ASP A 180 9.55 8.86 -2.14
N ASP A 181 9.32 8.07 -3.20
CA ASP A 181 8.19 8.22 -4.13
C ASP A 181 6.99 7.30 -3.80
N SER A 182 6.95 6.73 -2.58
CA SER A 182 5.81 5.99 -2.01
C SER A 182 4.98 6.85 -1.06
N PHE A 183 3.69 7.03 -1.35
CA PHE A 183 2.74 7.68 -0.45
C PHE A 183 2.02 6.62 0.39
N ILE A 184 2.12 6.68 1.72
CA ILE A 184 1.68 5.60 2.62
C ILE A 184 0.62 6.09 3.60
N VAL A 185 -0.57 5.50 3.60
CA VAL A 185 -1.57 5.74 4.65
C VAL A 185 -1.22 4.88 5.88
N LEU A 186 -0.58 5.48 6.89
CA LEU A 186 0.05 4.74 7.99
C LEU A 186 -0.93 3.89 8.82
N SER A 187 -2.15 4.37 9.00
CA SER A 187 -3.20 3.62 9.70
C SER A 187 -3.68 2.41 8.92
N GLU A 188 -3.68 2.47 7.59
CA GLU A 188 -4.01 1.32 6.75
C GLU A 188 -2.86 0.31 6.75
N LEU A 189 -1.62 0.78 6.64
CA LEU A 189 -0.41 -0.06 6.75
C LEU A 189 -0.38 -0.82 8.08
N GLU A 190 -0.48 -0.11 9.21
CA GLU A 190 -0.48 -0.73 10.53
C GLU A 190 -1.62 -1.75 10.66
N ARG A 191 -2.83 -1.40 10.20
CA ARG A 191 -3.99 -2.30 10.23
C ARG A 191 -3.78 -3.59 9.43
N ARG A 192 -3.05 -3.57 8.30
CA ARG A 192 -2.66 -4.79 7.55
C ARG A 192 -1.66 -5.62 8.33
N LEU A 193 -0.61 -4.99 8.86
CA LEU A 193 0.44 -5.70 9.60
C LEU A 193 -0.07 -6.28 10.92
N ARG A 194 -1.10 -5.66 11.50
CA ARG A 194 -1.73 -6.07 12.75
C ARG A 194 -2.29 -7.48 12.71
N VAL A 195 -2.86 -7.91 11.58
CA VAL A 195 -3.41 -9.26 11.43
C VAL A 195 -2.37 -10.32 11.07
N LEU A 196 -1.12 -9.94 10.76
CA LEU A 196 -0.10 -10.89 10.34
C LEU A 196 0.56 -11.62 11.54
N PRO A 197 1.20 -12.77 11.31
CA PRO A 197 2.06 -13.39 12.30
C PRO A 197 3.20 -12.45 12.72
N ARG A 198 3.50 -12.40 14.02
CA ARG A 198 4.63 -11.59 14.56
C ARG A 198 6.00 -12.17 14.24
N GLU A 199 6.04 -13.40 13.72
CA GLU A 199 7.26 -14.09 13.31
C GLU A 199 7.11 -14.63 11.89
N LYS A 200 8.22 -14.67 11.16
CA LYS A 200 8.33 -15.18 9.79
C LYS A 200 7.28 -14.62 8.82
N ALA A 201 6.95 -13.34 8.91
CA ALA A 201 6.02 -12.69 7.99
C ALA A 201 6.75 -11.73 7.04
N TYR A 202 6.54 -11.91 5.74
CA TYR A 202 7.01 -11.03 4.68
C TYR A 202 5.80 -10.51 3.90
N TRP A 203 5.50 -9.21 4.01
CA TRP A 203 4.31 -8.57 3.45
C TRP A 203 4.67 -7.53 2.40
N GLY A 204 3.88 -7.43 1.33
CA GLY A 204 4.03 -6.40 0.30
C GLY A 204 3.26 -6.78 -0.98
N LEU A 205 3.58 -6.17 -2.12
CA LEU A 205 3.02 -6.58 -3.40
C LEU A 205 3.88 -7.67 -4.07
N LEU A 206 3.37 -8.89 -4.18
CA LEU A 206 4.16 -10.02 -4.71
C LEU A 206 4.34 -9.95 -6.23
N MET A 207 5.59 -9.83 -6.67
CA MET A 207 6.02 -9.99 -8.05
C MET A 207 6.37 -11.46 -8.32
N TYR A 208 5.89 -12.03 -9.43
CA TYR A 208 6.16 -13.41 -9.84
C TYR A 208 6.18 -13.57 -11.37
N GLY A 209 6.58 -14.74 -11.87
CA GLY A 209 6.98 -15.00 -13.27
C GLY A 209 6.05 -14.49 -14.38
N GLU A 210 4.73 -14.45 -14.19
CA GLU A 210 3.81 -13.89 -15.20
C GLU A 210 3.98 -12.37 -15.36
N TYR A 211 4.24 -11.64 -14.28
CA TYR A 211 4.53 -10.19 -14.32
C TYR A 211 5.90 -9.89 -14.91
N LEU A 212 6.86 -10.79 -14.69
CA LEU A 212 8.27 -10.58 -15.03
C LEU A 212 8.62 -11.04 -16.45
N GLN A 213 7.74 -11.81 -17.11
CA GLN A 213 8.00 -12.45 -18.40
C GLN A 213 9.27 -13.34 -18.37
N THR A 214 9.61 -13.89 -17.20
CA THR A 214 10.79 -14.74 -16.98
C THR A 214 10.40 -16.15 -16.56
N GLN A 215 11.22 -17.15 -16.90
CA GLN A 215 11.01 -18.55 -16.52
C GLN A 215 11.67 -18.95 -15.18
N GLU A 216 12.45 -18.06 -14.57
CA GLU A 216 13.10 -18.33 -13.28
C GLU A 216 12.21 -17.93 -12.11
N ARG A 217 12.30 -18.67 -11.00
CA ARG A 217 11.61 -18.35 -9.74
C ARG A 217 12.20 -17.06 -9.15
N SER A 218 11.64 -15.93 -9.55
CA SER A 218 12.01 -14.60 -9.09
C SER A 218 10.87 -13.99 -8.28
N GLU A 219 10.42 -14.69 -7.24
CA GLU A 219 9.39 -14.17 -6.32
C GLU A 219 10.03 -13.22 -5.30
N TYR A 220 9.49 -12.01 -5.21
CA TYR A 220 9.90 -10.95 -4.28
C TYR A 220 8.74 -9.96 -4.07
N MET A 221 8.77 -9.19 -2.98
CA MET A 221 7.83 -8.07 -2.81
C MET A 221 8.37 -6.83 -3.52
N ALA A 222 7.52 -6.16 -4.31
CA ALA A 222 7.88 -4.99 -5.09
C ALA A 222 8.37 -3.82 -4.21
N GLY A 223 9.28 -3.01 -4.76
CA GLY A 223 9.83 -1.83 -4.11
C GLY A 223 8.87 -0.70 -3.80
N GLU A 224 7.59 -0.84 -4.14
CA GLU A 224 6.52 0.06 -3.69
C GLU A 224 6.54 0.20 -2.15
N GLY A 225 6.75 -0.92 -1.48
CA GLY A 225 6.95 -1.02 -0.05
C GLY A 225 6.72 -2.45 0.43
N TYR A 226 7.47 -2.87 1.45
CA TYR A 226 7.28 -4.18 2.05
C TYR A 226 7.72 -4.21 3.51
N ALA A 227 7.15 -5.13 4.28
CA ALA A 227 7.39 -5.31 5.70
C ALA A 227 7.98 -6.69 5.99
N LEU A 228 8.97 -6.74 6.86
CA LEU A 228 9.50 -7.98 7.43
C LEU A 228 9.19 -7.99 8.93
N SER A 229 8.75 -9.13 9.45
CA SER A 229 8.74 -9.36 10.90
C SER A 229 10.15 -9.26 11.46
N MET A 230 10.25 -8.84 12.72
CA MET A 230 11.54 -8.54 13.35
C MET A 230 12.52 -9.73 13.38
N ASP A 231 12.03 -10.97 13.43
CA ASP A 231 12.87 -12.18 13.33
C ASP A 231 13.49 -12.35 11.93
N LEU A 232 12.75 -12.07 10.86
CA LEU A 232 13.30 -12.07 9.50
C LEU A 232 14.32 -10.96 9.31
N VAL A 233 14.08 -9.78 9.88
CA VAL A 233 15.05 -8.68 9.89
C VAL A 233 16.35 -9.11 10.58
N LYS A 234 16.24 -9.77 11.74
CA LYS A 234 17.40 -10.32 12.46
C LYS A 234 18.14 -11.38 11.64
N PHE A 235 17.41 -12.26 10.96
CA PHE A 235 18.01 -13.22 10.06
C PHE A 235 18.78 -12.54 8.92
N VAL A 236 18.16 -11.60 8.20
CA VAL A 236 18.82 -10.86 7.11
C VAL A 236 20.09 -10.19 7.62
N GLY A 237 20.00 -9.48 8.75
CA GLY A 237 21.13 -8.74 9.33
C GLY A 237 22.28 -9.61 9.86
N THR A 238 22.07 -10.91 10.07
CA THR A 238 23.09 -11.85 10.61
C THR A 238 23.48 -12.96 9.63
N SER A 239 22.76 -13.10 8.52
CA SER A 239 22.97 -14.14 7.52
C SER A 239 24.22 -13.86 6.69
N LYS A 240 25.17 -14.80 6.72
CA LYS A 240 26.34 -14.78 5.82
C LYS A 240 25.93 -14.84 4.35
N TYR A 241 24.82 -15.53 4.05
CA TYR A 241 24.30 -15.59 2.69
C TYR A 241 23.78 -14.21 2.27
N ALA A 242 22.97 -13.55 3.08
CA ALA A 242 22.43 -12.23 2.75
C ALA A 242 23.55 -11.20 2.56
N LEU A 243 24.54 -11.19 3.46
CA LEU A 243 25.71 -10.32 3.37
C LEU A 243 26.55 -10.56 2.10
N ALA A 244 26.64 -11.80 1.61
CA ALA A 244 27.38 -12.12 0.40
C ALA A 244 26.59 -11.82 -0.90
N HIS A 245 25.28 -11.58 -0.82
CA HIS A 245 24.39 -11.41 -1.96
C HIS A 245 23.65 -10.06 -1.89
N THR A 246 24.39 -8.98 -1.63
CA THR A 246 23.86 -7.63 -1.49
C THR A 246 23.79 -6.83 -2.79
N MET A 247 24.58 -7.22 -3.80
CA MET A 247 24.65 -6.53 -5.09
C MET A 247 23.52 -6.97 -6.03
N GLY A 248 22.87 -6.01 -6.68
CA GLY A 248 21.80 -6.25 -7.66
C GLY A 248 20.55 -5.44 -7.37
N ASP A 249 19.46 -5.73 -8.09
CA ASP A 249 18.13 -5.18 -7.81
C ASP A 249 17.72 -5.55 -6.38
N GLU A 250 17.55 -4.54 -5.53
CA GLU A 250 17.55 -4.69 -4.09
C GLU A 250 16.33 -5.46 -3.59
N ASP A 251 15.17 -5.26 -4.21
CA ASP A 251 13.93 -5.92 -3.81
C ASP A 251 13.99 -7.40 -4.15
N GLN A 252 14.58 -7.75 -5.30
CA GLN A 252 14.85 -9.14 -5.68
C GLN A 252 15.81 -9.80 -4.70
N ARG A 253 16.84 -9.07 -4.23
CA ARG A 253 17.80 -9.60 -3.24
C ARG A 253 17.09 -9.96 -1.94
N VAL A 254 16.13 -9.16 -1.47
CA VAL A 254 15.36 -9.51 -0.26
C VAL A 254 14.62 -10.83 -0.44
N GLY A 255 13.94 -11.04 -1.57
CA GLY A 255 13.28 -12.31 -1.87
C GLY A 255 14.24 -13.50 -1.86
N ASP A 256 15.44 -13.34 -2.43
CA ASP A 256 16.50 -14.35 -2.39
C ASP A 256 16.98 -14.63 -0.95
N TRP A 257 17.16 -13.60 -0.12
CA TRP A 257 17.58 -13.78 1.26
C TRP A 257 16.53 -14.54 2.05
N ILE A 258 15.25 -14.18 1.94
CA ILE A 258 14.15 -14.86 2.64
C ILE A 258 14.05 -16.34 2.22
N ARG A 259 14.22 -16.66 0.93
CA ARG A 259 14.27 -18.06 0.47
C ARG A 259 15.48 -18.84 0.98
N ALA A 260 16.57 -18.16 1.34
CA ALA A 260 17.73 -18.78 1.97
C ALA A 260 17.58 -18.95 3.50
N HIS A 261 16.43 -18.56 4.08
CA HIS A 261 16.14 -18.82 5.49
C HIS A 261 16.17 -20.34 5.78
N PRO A 262 16.78 -20.79 6.90
CA PRO A 262 16.87 -22.23 7.23
C PRO A 262 15.52 -22.95 7.38
N LYS A 263 14.45 -22.16 7.57
CA LYS A 263 13.06 -22.60 7.67
C LYS A 263 12.19 -21.83 6.67
N ALA A 264 12.66 -21.69 5.43
CA ALA A 264 11.98 -20.88 4.41
C ALA A 264 10.54 -21.36 4.15
N GLU A 265 10.28 -22.65 4.33
CA GLU A 265 8.95 -23.28 4.26
C GLU A 265 7.99 -22.81 5.36
N GLU A 266 8.51 -22.27 6.47
CA GLU A 266 7.70 -21.68 7.54
C GLU A 266 7.44 -20.16 7.31
N VAL A 267 8.05 -19.53 6.31
CA VAL A 267 7.98 -18.07 6.10
C VAL A 267 6.75 -17.65 5.31
N VAL A 268 5.85 -16.91 5.95
CA VAL A 268 4.57 -16.45 5.42
C VAL A 268 4.72 -15.25 4.49
N TRP A 269 4.54 -15.48 3.19
CA TRP A 269 4.47 -14.45 2.17
C TRP A 269 3.03 -13.95 2.03
N VAL A 270 2.79 -12.68 2.39
CA VAL A 270 1.45 -12.08 2.39
C VAL A 270 1.38 -10.97 1.37
N THR A 271 0.61 -11.17 0.30
CA THR A 271 0.51 -10.20 -0.79
C THR A 271 -0.65 -9.22 -0.60
N GLU A 272 -0.40 -7.92 -0.80
CA GLU A 272 -1.41 -6.87 -0.88
C GLU A 272 -1.56 -6.44 -2.34
N ARG A 273 -2.53 -7.02 -3.05
CA ARG A 273 -2.76 -6.77 -4.49
C ARG A 273 -3.74 -5.64 -4.76
N CYS A 274 -4.62 -5.36 -3.81
CA CYS A 274 -5.75 -4.46 -4.05
C CYS A 274 -5.40 -3.03 -3.63
N TRP A 275 -4.73 -2.87 -2.49
CA TRP A 275 -4.56 -1.55 -1.87
C TRP A 275 -3.15 -0.96 -2.03
N MET A 276 -2.31 -1.59 -2.86
CA MET A 276 -0.97 -1.12 -3.24
C MET A 276 -0.89 -1.07 -4.77
N TYR A 277 -0.54 0.09 -5.31
CA TYR A 277 -0.52 0.32 -6.75
C TYR A 277 0.31 1.56 -7.11
N ASP A 278 0.61 1.72 -8.40
CA ASP A 278 1.29 2.89 -8.94
C ASP A 278 0.32 4.06 -9.16
N HIS A 279 0.80 5.28 -8.98
CA HIS A 279 0.04 6.50 -9.25
C HIS A 279 -0.63 6.47 -10.63
N PRO A 280 -1.88 6.94 -10.79
CA PRO A 280 -2.64 6.79 -12.05
C PRO A 280 -1.93 7.42 -13.26
N LYS A 281 -1.11 8.46 -13.05
CA LYS A 281 -0.34 9.13 -14.12
C LYS A 281 1.04 8.50 -14.41
N ALA A 282 1.47 7.48 -13.66
CA ALA A 282 2.80 6.87 -13.81
C ALA A 282 2.95 6.03 -15.09
N ARG A 283 1.83 5.60 -15.68
CA ARG A 283 1.77 4.84 -16.94
C ARG A 283 2.51 3.50 -16.85
N LYS A 284 2.28 2.80 -15.75
CA LYS A 284 2.81 1.49 -15.41
C LYS A 284 1.71 0.43 -15.46
N LEU A 285 2.13 -0.83 -15.38
CA LEU A 285 1.22 -1.99 -15.39
C LEU A 285 0.25 -1.94 -14.20
N LEU A 286 0.74 -1.52 -13.04
CA LEU A 286 0.00 -1.43 -11.79
C LEU A 286 -0.55 -0.02 -11.55
N SER A 287 -0.70 0.82 -12.59
CA SER A 287 -1.27 2.15 -12.42
C SER A 287 -2.79 2.07 -12.25
N HIS A 288 -3.29 2.53 -11.09
CA HIS A 288 -4.71 2.61 -10.78
C HIS A 288 -5.12 4.01 -10.35
N GLY A 289 -6.41 4.33 -10.49
CA GLY A 289 -7.00 5.48 -9.83
C GLY A 289 -6.98 5.36 -8.31
N PHE A 290 -7.28 6.44 -7.61
CA PHE A 290 -7.42 6.41 -6.17
C PHE A 290 -8.58 5.48 -5.76
N MET A 291 -8.28 4.46 -4.95
CA MET A 291 -9.23 3.40 -4.61
C MET A 291 -9.85 3.59 -3.23
N PHE A 292 -11.14 3.30 -3.15
CA PHE A 292 -11.95 3.38 -1.94
C PHE A 292 -12.85 2.14 -1.76
N PRO A 293 -13.31 1.85 -0.52
CA PRO A 293 -14.11 0.66 -0.22
C PRO A 293 -15.38 0.46 -1.05
N ASP A 294 -16.09 1.53 -1.41
CA ASP A 294 -17.32 1.49 -2.21
C ASP A 294 -17.10 0.85 -3.59
N VAL A 295 -16.03 1.23 -4.29
CA VAL A 295 -15.70 0.70 -5.61
C VAL A 295 -15.32 -0.77 -5.52
N VAL A 296 -14.48 -1.12 -4.55
CA VAL A 296 -14.08 -2.52 -4.34
C VAL A 296 -15.28 -3.39 -4.00
N GLN A 297 -16.22 -2.89 -3.18
CA GLN A 297 -17.47 -3.60 -2.92
C GLN A 297 -18.31 -3.75 -4.20
N SER A 298 -18.46 -2.68 -4.96
CA SER A 298 -19.27 -2.69 -6.18
C SER A 298 -18.74 -3.69 -7.21
N ILE A 299 -17.40 -3.81 -7.36
CA ILE A 299 -16.76 -4.82 -8.22
C ILE A 299 -17.03 -6.25 -7.71
N ARG A 300 -17.08 -6.46 -6.39
CA ARG A 300 -17.38 -7.77 -5.79
C ARG A 300 -18.84 -8.17 -5.97
N ASP A 301 -19.75 -7.20 -5.87
CA ASP A 301 -21.19 -7.42 -5.98
C ASP A 301 -21.63 -7.58 -7.45
N ASP A 302 -20.99 -6.87 -8.38
CA ASP A 302 -21.30 -6.87 -9.81
C ASP A 302 -20.01 -6.85 -10.66
N THR A 303 -19.54 -8.05 -11.01
CA THR A 303 -18.34 -8.23 -11.83
C THR A 303 -18.53 -7.78 -13.28
N ASP A 304 -19.77 -7.76 -13.79
CA ASP A 304 -20.11 -7.40 -15.17
C ASP A 304 -20.13 -5.87 -15.38
N TYR A 305 -20.37 -5.08 -14.32
CA TYR A 305 -20.47 -3.62 -14.42
C TYR A 305 -19.16 -2.92 -14.78
N PHE A 306 -18.03 -3.47 -14.33
CA PHE A 306 -16.72 -2.85 -14.46
C PHE A 306 -15.82 -3.54 -15.50
N LEU A 307 -15.99 -4.84 -15.72
CA LEU A 307 -15.08 -5.61 -16.58
C LEU A 307 -15.58 -5.67 -18.03
N PRO A 308 -14.76 -5.27 -19.02
CA PRO A 308 -14.98 -5.64 -20.41
C PRO A 308 -15.11 -7.16 -20.58
N PRO A 309 -16.02 -7.65 -21.45
CA PRO A 309 -16.07 -9.08 -21.73
C PRO A 309 -14.73 -9.56 -22.33
N HIS A 310 -14.20 -10.68 -21.81
CA HIS A 310 -12.99 -11.40 -22.27
C HIS A 310 -11.61 -10.86 -21.83
N ILE A 311 -11.48 -10.30 -20.63
CA ILE A 311 -10.15 -9.98 -20.08
C ILE A 311 -9.46 -11.24 -19.52
N PRO A 312 -8.19 -11.54 -19.91
CA PRO A 312 -7.40 -12.60 -19.30
C PRO A 312 -7.25 -12.40 -17.77
N PRO A 313 -7.26 -13.46 -16.95
CA PRO A 313 -7.21 -13.36 -15.50
C PRO A 313 -6.04 -12.50 -14.95
N HIS A 314 -4.87 -12.57 -15.60
CA HIS A 314 -3.68 -11.79 -15.21
C HIS A 314 -3.79 -10.27 -15.48
N ILE A 315 -4.78 -9.81 -16.24
CA ILE A 315 -5.06 -8.39 -16.51
C ILE A 315 -6.12 -7.83 -15.54
N LEU A 316 -6.90 -8.68 -14.86
CA LEU A 316 -7.92 -8.24 -13.89
C LEU A 316 -7.30 -7.46 -12.73
N ASP A 317 -6.14 -7.91 -12.25
CA ASP A 317 -5.35 -7.24 -11.20
C ASP A 317 -4.86 -5.83 -11.62
N THR A 318 -4.96 -5.48 -12.91
CA THR A 318 -4.45 -4.22 -13.49
C THR A 318 -5.56 -3.34 -14.07
N TRP A 319 -6.82 -3.74 -13.87
CA TRP A 319 -7.94 -3.01 -14.42
C TRP A 319 -8.16 -1.69 -13.68
N SER A 320 -8.37 -0.61 -14.45
CA SER A 320 -8.61 0.74 -13.93
C SER A 320 -9.69 1.46 -14.74
N THR A 321 -10.51 2.26 -14.06
CA THR A 321 -11.43 3.24 -14.67
C THR A 321 -10.72 4.48 -15.19
N VAL A 322 -9.59 4.82 -14.57
CA VAL A 322 -8.83 6.05 -14.79
C VAL A 322 -7.75 5.86 -15.86
N SER A 323 -6.96 4.80 -15.74
CA SER A 323 -5.76 4.57 -16.55
C SER A 323 -5.81 3.19 -17.18
N PRO A 324 -6.46 3.04 -18.36
CA PRO A 324 -6.50 1.77 -19.06
C PRO A 324 -5.09 1.23 -19.31
N TYR A 325 -4.94 -0.09 -19.22
CA TYR A 325 -3.67 -0.77 -19.45
C TYR A 325 -2.93 -0.23 -20.69
N ASN A 326 -1.65 0.08 -20.49
CA ASN A 326 -0.71 0.57 -21.50
C ASN A 326 -1.16 1.87 -22.24
N ARG A 327 -1.99 2.70 -21.60
CA ARG A 327 -2.35 4.03 -22.11
C ARG A 327 -2.02 5.12 -21.09
N PRO A 328 -1.46 6.26 -21.51
CA PRO A 328 -1.31 7.41 -20.62
C PRO A 328 -2.69 7.90 -20.18
N TYR A 329 -2.81 8.26 -18.90
CA TYR A 329 -3.96 9.00 -18.39
C TYR A 329 -4.22 10.23 -19.28
N ARG A 330 -5.48 10.46 -19.60
CA ARG A 330 -5.95 11.68 -20.26
C ARG A 330 -7.16 12.20 -19.49
N PRO A 331 -7.16 13.49 -19.09
CA PRO A 331 -8.30 14.04 -18.39
C PRO A 331 -9.54 14.03 -19.31
N PRO A 332 -10.75 13.81 -18.76
CA PRO A 332 -12.01 13.89 -19.50
C PRO A 332 -12.18 15.19 -20.28
N LEU A 333 -11.70 16.29 -19.69
CA LEU A 333 -11.73 17.64 -20.25
C LEU A 333 -10.44 18.39 -19.94
N ALA A 334 -10.04 19.31 -20.82
CA ALA A 334 -8.81 20.07 -20.67
C ALA A 334 -8.87 21.15 -19.56
N ASN A 335 -10.07 21.62 -19.21
CA ASN A 335 -10.30 22.78 -18.34
C ASN A 335 -11.00 22.42 -17.02
N LEU A 336 -10.75 21.22 -16.49
CA LEU A 336 -11.26 20.81 -15.18
C LEU A 336 -10.62 21.65 -14.06
N THR A 337 -11.42 21.97 -13.04
CA THR A 337 -10.89 22.53 -11.78
C THR A 337 -9.96 21.50 -11.12
N ILE A 338 -9.09 21.93 -10.19
CA ILE A 338 -8.18 21.00 -9.49
C ILE A 338 -8.95 19.89 -8.78
N SER A 339 -10.05 20.21 -8.10
CA SER A 339 -10.87 19.20 -7.43
C SER A 339 -11.50 18.22 -8.43
N GLN A 340 -11.98 18.70 -9.58
CA GLN A 340 -12.48 17.83 -10.65
C GLN A 340 -11.38 16.96 -11.28
N GLN A 341 -10.14 17.46 -11.38
CA GLN A 341 -9.01 16.67 -11.86
C GLN A 341 -8.68 15.53 -10.91
N ILE A 342 -8.67 15.79 -9.60
CA ILE A 342 -8.43 14.78 -8.57
C ILE A 342 -9.54 13.72 -8.60
N GLU A 343 -10.79 14.14 -8.67
CA GLU A 343 -11.93 13.21 -8.78
C GLU A 343 -11.90 12.39 -10.07
N ALA A 344 -11.45 12.95 -11.19
CA ALA A 344 -11.23 12.20 -12.43
C ALA A 344 -10.11 11.15 -12.32
N LEU A 345 -9.25 11.25 -11.29
CA LEU A 345 -8.23 10.26 -10.94
C LEU A 345 -8.73 9.24 -9.90
N THR A 346 -9.98 9.32 -9.46
CA THR A 346 -10.56 8.39 -8.48
C THR A 346 -11.26 7.23 -9.20
N GLU A 347 -11.01 6.00 -8.74
CA GLU A 347 -11.67 4.82 -9.29
C GLU A 347 -13.18 4.90 -9.15
N GLY A 348 -13.92 4.41 -10.16
CA GLY A 348 -15.39 4.33 -10.14
C GLY A 348 -16.13 5.68 -10.11
N SER A 349 -15.41 6.80 -10.06
CA SER A 349 -15.95 8.15 -10.18
C SER A 349 -16.80 8.31 -11.45
N PRO A 350 -17.92 9.05 -11.39
CA PRO A 350 -18.63 9.46 -12.60
C PRO A 350 -17.73 10.19 -13.63
N LEU A 351 -16.71 10.92 -13.16
CA LEU A 351 -15.74 11.61 -14.03
C LEU A 351 -14.72 10.66 -14.64
N SER A 352 -14.20 9.68 -13.90
CA SER A 352 -13.26 8.70 -14.46
C SER A 352 -13.95 7.75 -15.46
N MET A 353 -15.23 7.43 -15.22
CA MET A 353 -16.02 6.54 -16.07
C MET A 353 -16.59 7.20 -17.33
N TRP A 354 -16.46 8.52 -17.47
CA TRP A 354 -17.11 9.30 -18.53
C TRP A 354 -16.82 8.76 -19.94
N HIS A 355 -15.56 8.43 -20.24
CA HIS A 355 -15.18 7.88 -21.56
C HIS A 355 -15.71 6.47 -21.83
N LYS A 356 -16.06 5.69 -20.80
CA LYS A 356 -16.57 4.31 -20.95
C LYS A 356 -18.07 4.31 -21.24
N HIS A 357 -18.84 5.18 -20.57
CA HIS A 357 -20.28 5.28 -20.72
C HIS A 357 -20.73 6.05 -21.98
N ASN A 358 -19.87 6.93 -22.52
CA ASN A 358 -20.13 7.64 -23.78
C ASN A 358 -19.61 6.90 -25.04
N ARG A 359 -19.18 5.63 -24.92
CA ARG A 359 -18.96 4.77 -26.10
C ARG A 359 -20.31 4.26 -26.64
N PRO A 360 -20.49 4.16 -27.98
CA PRO A 360 -21.73 3.71 -28.59
C PRO A 360 -22.25 2.35 -28.08
N TYR A 361 -21.39 1.51 -27.51
CA TYR A 361 -21.71 0.18 -27.02
C TYR A 361 -22.56 0.15 -25.72
N PHE A 362 -22.52 1.18 -24.87
CA PHE A 362 -23.29 1.22 -23.60
C PHE A 362 -24.59 2.05 -23.68
N ARG A 363 -24.92 2.61 -24.86
CA ARG A 363 -26.28 3.08 -25.17
C ARG A 363 -27.18 1.86 -25.46
N HIS A 364 -27.41 1.00 -24.48
CA HIS A 364 -28.51 0.03 -24.52
C HIS A 364 -29.60 0.49 -23.56
N GLY A 365 -30.24 1.58 -23.96
CA GLY A 365 -31.38 2.16 -23.28
C GLY A 365 -32.10 3.05 -24.27
N ASN A 366 -33.16 2.52 -24.88
CA ASN A 366 -33.99 3.19 -25.87
C ASN A 366 -34.87 4.24 -25.18
N HIS A 367 -34.26 5.27 -24.59
CA HIS A 367 -34.99 6.37 -23.95
C HIS A 367 -35.12 7.54 -24.92
N LYS A 368 -36.25 7.56 -25.63
CA LYS A 368 -36.80 8.77 -26.23
C LYS A 368 -37.18 9.73 -25.10
N SER A 369 -36.23 10.53 -24.61
CA SER A 369 -36.54 11.69 -23.78
C SER A 369 -36.27 12.94 -24.60
N GLY A 370 -37.28 13.81 -24.73
CA GLY A 370 -37.23 15.07 -25.49
C GLY A 370 -36.39 16.16 -24.81
N ARG A 371 -35.26 15.81 -24.18
CA ARG A 371 -34.29 16.76 -23.63
C ARG A 371 -33.20 17.02 -24.66
N HIS A 372 -32.84 18.30 -24.83
CA HIS A 372 -31.66 18.66 -25.60
C HIS A 372 -30.43 17.90 -25.06
N PRO A 373 -29.57 17.35 -25.93
CA PRO A 373 -28.33 16.72 -25.49
C PRO A 373 -27.49 17.76 -24.75
N LEU A 374 -27.02 17.41 -23.54
CA LEU A 374 -26.15 18.25 -22.74
C LEU A 374 -24.85 18.53 -23.49
N THR A 375 -24.28 19.72 -23.29
CA THR A 375 -22.90 20.01 -23.67
C THR A 375 -21.94 19.19 -22.82
N LEU A 376 -20.72 19.01 -23.33
CA LEU A 376 -19.68 18.27 -22.64
C LEU A 376 -19.36 18.84 -21.24
N ALA A 377 -19.39 20.17 -21.10
CA ALA A 377 -19.17 20.84 -19.83
C ALA A 377 -20.31 20.58 -18.84
N GLU A 378 -21.56 20.56 -19.29
CA GLU A 378 -22.73 20.26 -18.45
C GLU A 378 -22.74 18.79 -17.99
N GLU A 379 -22.26 17.87 -18.82
CA GLU A 379 -22.11 16.46 -18.43
C GLU A 379 -21.06 16.28 -17.34
N VAL A 380 -19.91 16.95 -17.45
CA VAL A 380 -18.85 16.93 -16.44
C VAL A 380 -19.32 17.57 -15.14
N GLU A 381 -20.05 18.68 -15.20
CA GLU A 381 -20.59 19.32 -14.00
C GLU A 381 -21.64 18.44 -13.32
N ARG A 382 -22.46 17.73 -14.09
CA ARG A 382 -23.39 16.74 -13.55
C ARG A 382 -22.63 15.58 -12.88
N ALA A 383 -21.65 14.99 -13.57
CA ALA A 383 -20.83 13.91 -13.04
C ALA A 383 -20.09 14.32 -11.76
N TRP A 384 -19.59 15.56 -11.71
CA TRP A 384 -18.99 16.15 -10.51
C TRP A 384 -20.00 16.25 -9.36
N LYS A 385 -21.23 16.68 -9.62
CA LYS A 385 -22.30 16.78 -8.60
C LYS A 385 -22.80 15.43 -8.11
N ASP A 386 -22.84 14.44 -9.00
CA ASP A 386 -23.32 13.09 -8.72
C ASP A 386 -22.25 12.20 -8.05
N ARG A 387 -21.04 12.72 -7.82
CA ARG A 387 -19.94 11.95 -7.22
C ARG A 387 -20.27 11.53 -5.78
N PRO A 388 -19.84 10.33 -5.35
CA PRO A 388 -19.95 9.92 -3.96
C PRO A 388 -19.14 10.85 -3.05
N THR A 389 -19.69 11.13 -1.88
CA THR A 389 -18.98 11.81 -0.80
C THR A 389 -17.95 10.87 -0.17
N ARG A 390 -16.91 11.43 0.46
CA ARG A 390 -15.91 10.62 1.17
C ARG A 390 -16.50 9.61 2.15
N ALA A 391 -17.57 9.96 2.88
CA ALA A 391 -18.24 9.04 3.79
C ALA A 391 -18.92 7.86 3.06
N GLU A 392 -19.53 8.11 1.91
CA GLU A 392 -20.10 7.06 1.04
C GLU A 392 -18.99 6.18 0.47
N ARG A 393 -17.87 6.79 0.02
CA ARG A 393 -16.68 6.06 -0.47
C ARG A 393 -16.11 5.12 0.56
N MET A 394 -15.99 5.59 1.80
CA MET A 394 -15.51 4.81 2.93
C MET A 394 -16.57 3.86 3.52
N LYS A 395 -17.78 3.80 2.94
CA LYS A 395 -18.91 3.00 3.42
C LYS A 395 -19.24 3.23 4.90
N GLY A 396 -19.16 4.49 5.35
CA GLY A 396 -19.37 4.88 6.74
C GLY A 396 -18.24 4.54 7.72
N GLY A 397 -17.21 3.83 7.27
CA GLY A 397 -15.98 3.60 8.03
C GLY A 397 -15.00 4.76 7.94
N ASP A 398 -13.95 4.72 8.77
CA ASP A 398 -12.82 5.64 8.71
C ASP A 398 -11.52 4.96 8.27
N LYS A 399 -11.53 3.63 8.07
CA LYS A 399 -10.40 2.81 7.60
C LYS A 399 -10.88 1.78 6.56
N GLY A 400 -9.94 1.05 5.93
CA GLY A 400 -10.19 0.01 4.94
C GLY A 400 -9.91 0.42 3.49
N SER A 401 -9.24 1.55 3.29
CA SER A 401 -8.93 2.11 1.96
C SER A 401 -7.50 1.79 1.50
N THR A 402 -7.03 2.51 0.47
CA THR A 402 -5.68 2.46 -0.10
C THR A 402 -4.59 2.50 0.98
N VAL A 403 -3.63 1.59 0.89
CA VAL A 403 -2.49 1.50 1.81
C VAL A 403 -1.33 2.33 1.28
N LEU A 404 -0.99 2.14 0.01
CA LEU A 404 0.20 2.71 -0.59
C LEU A 404 -0.02 3.06 -2.07
N VAL A 405 0.47 4.23 -2.47
CA VAL A 405 0.58 4.62 -3.89
C VAL A 405 2.05 4.86 -4.23
N HIS A 406 2.61 4.09 -5.16
CA HIS A 406 4.02 4.22 -5.60
C HIS A 406 4.17 5.11 -6.84
N LYS A 407 5.41 5.39 -7.22
CA LYS A 407 5.78 6.21 -8.39
C LYS A 407 5.15 7.60 -8.37
N VAL A 408 4.99 8.18 -7.17
CA VAL A 408 4.51 9.55 -6.96
C VAL A 408 5.66 10.53 -7.16
N ARG A 409 6.21 10.54 -8.38
CA ARG A 409 7.51 11.14 -8.72
C ARG A 409 7.53 12.65 -8.85
N ARG A 410 6.37 13.29 -8.83
CA ARG A 410 6.23 14.74 -8.97
C ARG A 410 5.52 15.29 -7.75
N ASP A 411 5.90 16.51 -7.37
CA ASP A 411 5.28 17.18 -6.23
C ASP A 411 3.80 17.45 -6.48
N GLU A 412 3.41 17.77 -7.72
CA GLU A 412 1.99 17.91 -8.06
C GLU A 412 1.22 16.61 -7.82
N TRP A 413 1.79 15.46 -8.22
CA TRP A 413 1.17 14.14 -8.02
C TRP A 413 1.11 13.78 -6.53
N TRP A 414 2.09 14.23 -5.76
CA TRP A 414 2.13 14.06 -4.31
C TRP A 414 0.99 14.82 -3.64
N ILE A 415 0.82 16.09 -3.99
CA ILE A 415 -0.26 16.91 -3.45
C ILE A 415 -1.62 16.39 -3.93
N GLU A 416 -1.77 15.96 -5.18
CA GLU A 416 -2.97 15.29 -5.67
C GLU A 416 -3.31 14.04 -4.84
N THR A 417 -2.31 13.19 -4.58
CA THR A 417 -2.48 11.97 -3.76
C THR A 417 -2.86 12.32 -2.33
N ALA A 418 -2.21 13.33 -1.73
CA ALA A 418 -2.55 13.80 -0.39
C ALA A 418 -3.97 14.35 -0.31
N LEU A 419 -4.41 15.13 -1.29
CA LEU A 419 -5.77 15.66 -1.33
C LEU A 419 -6.81 14.55 -1.54
N ALA A 420 -6.54 13.57 -2.40
CA ALA A 420 -7.43 12.43 -2.61
C ALA A 420 -7.55 11.55 -1.35
N LEU A 421 -6.42 11.12 -0.78
CA LEU A 421 -6.38 10.10 0.26
C LEU A 421 -6.50 10.68 1.68
N LEU A 422 -6.06 11.92 1.91
CA LEU A 422 -6.04 12.53 3.25
C LEU A 422 -6.95 13.77 3.35
N GLY A 423 -7.41 14.33 2.23
CA GLY A 423 -8.24 15.52 2.25
C GLY A 423 -9.59 15.31 2.92
N SER A 424 -10.04 16.31 3.68
CA SER A 424 -11.42 16.41 4.12
C SER A 424 -12.28 16.88 2.95
N GLU A 425 -12.96 15.97 2.26
CA GLU A 425 -14.02 16.42 1.34
C GLU A 425 -15.20 16.92 2.17
N GLY A 426 -15.20 18.22 2.46
CA GLY A 426 -16.42 18.96 2.76
C GLY A 426 -17.32 18.93 1.53
N ARG A 427 -18.61 18.64 1.72
CA ARG A 427 -19.62 18.74 0.67
C ARG A 427 -19.68 20.15 0.08
#